data_AF-A0A2M6YQJ4-F1
#
_entry.id   AF-A0A2M6YQJ4-F1
#
_cell.length_a   1.000
_cell.length_b   1.000
_cell.length_c   1.000
_cell.angle_alpha   90.00
_cell.angle_beta   90.00
_cell.angle_gamma   90.00
#
_symmetry.space_group_name_H-M   'P 1'
#
loop_
_entity.id
_entity.type
_entity.pdbx_description
1 polymer ?
#
loop_
_entity_poly.entity_id
_entity_poly.type
_entity_poly.pdbx_seq_one_letter_code
_entity_poly.pdbx_strand_id
1 'polypeptide(L)'
;ATRLVGIFLLPALAFEWWQQKKTKNFLTLIPLLLIPVGLLCYMRFLSVNYGDSLMFIHVQSFFGAGRTADRIILLYQVFWRYLKMVITVDKGTLIYFVVILESLSAVVFLFLGLFVFLRRWYSYLIFMVLAYIAPTLSGTFSSMPRYVLVLFPGFILLSLWAEKYRWLRILYPILAIPLFILCLLLFTRGFWVA
;
A
#
# COMPACT_ATOMS: atom_id res chain seq x y z
N ALA A 1 -0.83 6.83 -14.75
CA ALA A 1 -0.45 6.02 -13.58
C ALA A 1 0.38 4.83 -14.05
N THR A 2 1.69 4.79 -13.79
CA THR A 2 2.59 3.72 -14.28
C THR A 2 2.76 2.54 -13.31
N ARG A 3 2.15 2.61 -12.11
CA ARG A 3 2.07 1.50 -11.14
C ARG A 3 0.63 1.03 -11.02
N LEU A 4 0.45 -0.29 -10.82
CA LEU A 4 -0.87 -0.94 -10.62
C LEU A 4 -1.76 -0.21 -9.62
N VAL A 5 -1.20 0.27 -8.51
CA VAL A 5 -1.92 0.98 -7.45
C VAL A 5 -2.63 2.24 -7.96
N GLY A 6 -2.11 2.90 -8.99
CA GLY A 6 -2.72 4.11 -9.51
C GLY A 6 -4.08 3.88 -10.20
N ILE A 7 -4.44 2.64 -10.54
CA ILE A 7 -5.80 2.34 -11.04
C ILE A 7 -6.86 2.59 -9.97
N PHE A 8 -6.51 2.50 -8.69
CA PHE A 8 -7.43 2.76 -7.58
C PHE A 8 -7.82 4.22 -7.42
N LEU A 9 -7.14 5.14 -8.14
CA LEU A 9 -7.62 6.52 -8.26
C LEU A 9 -8.93 6.61 -9.05
N LEU A 10 -9.22 5.67 -9.95
CA LEU A 10 -10.46 5.68 -10.73
C LEU A 10 -11.70 5.59 -9.83
N PRO A 11 -11.88 4.55 -8.99
CA PRO A 11 -13.05 4.48 -8.10
C PRO A 11 -13.07 5.61 -7.07
N ALA A 12 -11.90 6.06 -6.59
CA ALA A 12 -11.81 7.18 -5.65
C ALA A 12 -12.32 8.50 -6.25
N LEU A 13 -11.85 8.85 -7.45
CA LEU A 13 -12.25 10.08 -8.14
C LEU A 13 -13.66 10.00 -8.72
N ALA A 14 -14.10 8.83 -9.16
CA ALA A 14 -15.49 8.62 -9.56
C ALA A 14 -16.46 8.85 -8.39
N PHE A 15 -16.10 8.37 -7.19
CA PHE A 15 -16.87 8.63 -5.97
C PHE A 15 -16.86 10.11 -5.58
N GLU A 16 -15.70 10.77 -5.66
CA GLU A 16 -15.57 12.21 -5.41
C GLU A 16 -16.47 13.02 -6.35
N TRP A 17 -16.45 12.69 -7.65
CA TRP A 17 -17.32 13.31 -8.64
C TRP A 17 -18.80 13.16 -8.31
N TRP A 18 -19.22 11.95 -7.91
CA TRP A 18 -20.60 11.68 -7.49
C TRP A 18 -20.99 12.50 -6.24
N GLN A 19 -20.06 12.69 -5.30
CA GLN A 19 -20.29 13.44 -4.07
C GLN A 19 -20.41 14.96 -4.33
N GLN A 20 -19.76 15.50 -5.35
CA GLN A 20 -19.67 16.94 -5.57
C GLN A 20 -20.98 17.62 -6.01
N LYS A 21 -22.06 16.87 -6.34
CA LYS A 21 -23.46 17.31 -6.60
C LYS A 21 -23.70 18.52 -7.55
N LYS A 22 -22.67 19.23 -8.02
CA LYS A 22 -22.78 20.54 -8.69
C LYS A 22 -22.79 20.48 -10.20
N THR A 23 -22.24 19.44 -10.84
CA THR A 23 -22.23 19.32 -12.30
C THR A 23 -22.33 17.85 -12.72
N LYS A 24 -23.52 17.40 -13.15
CA LYS A 24 -23.75 16.06 -13.74
C LYS A 24 -23.27 15.98 -15.19
N ASN A 25 -22.24 16.74 -15.57
CA ASN A 25 -21.73 16.68 -16.93
C ASN A 25 -20.81 15.46 -17.07
N PHE A 26 -21.29 14.41 -17.71
CA PHE A 26 -20.54 13.18 -17.95
C PHE A 26 -19.23 13.40 -18.73
N LEU A 27 -19.10 14.51 -19.47
CA LEU A 27 -17.85 14.88 -20.16
C LEU A 27 -16.69 15.11 -19.16
N THR A 28 -16.99 15.46 -17.90
CA THR A 28 -15.96 15.62 -16.86
C THR A 28 -15.36 14.30 -16.39
N LEU A 29 -15.95 13.15 -16.77
CA LEU A 29 -15.40 11.81 -16.49
C LEU A 29 -14.44 11.34 -17.58
N ILE A 30 -14.40 11.97 -18.76
CA ILE A 30 -13.51 11.59 -19.86
C ILE A 30 -12.04 11.53 -19.42
N PRO A 31 -11.51 12.49 -18.64
CA PRO A 31 -10.14 12.41 -18.14
C PRO A 31 -9.87 11.17 -17.26
N LEU A 32 -10.86 10.60 -16.58
CA LEU A 32 -10.69 9.39 -15.77
C LEU A 32 -10.37 8.16 -16.64
N LEU A 33 -10.78 8.17 -17.91
CA LEU A 33 -10.44 7.09 -18.86
C LEU A 33 -8.94 7.04 -19.15
N LEU A 34 -8.17 8.11 -18.89
CA LEU A 34 -6.71 8.10 -19.02
C LEU A 34 -6.02 7.28 -17.92
N ILE A 35 -6.69 7.04 -16.79
CA ILE A 35 -6.12 6.28 -15.65
C ILE A 35 -5.74 4.85 -16.06
N PRO A 36 -6.65 4.03 -16.64
CA PRO A 36 -6.33 2.66 -17.02
C PRO A 36 -5.46 2.54 -18.27
N VAL A 37 -5.30 3.58 -19.10
CA VAL A 37 -4.56 3.50 -20.38
C VAL A 37 -3.15 2.96 -20.19
N GLY A 38 -2.43 3.41 -19.15
CA GLY A 38 -1.09 2.91 -18.87
C GLY A 38 -1.06 1.40 -18.57
N LEU A 39 -2.03 0.90 -17.80
CA LEU A 39 -2.16 -0.53 -17.51
C LEU A 39 -2.55 -1.30 -18.78
N LEU A 40 -3.49 -0.80 -19.57
CA LEU A 40 -3.92 -1.44 -20.82
C LEU A 40 -2.78 -1.53 -21.84
N CYS A 41 -1.96 -0.49 -21.98
CA CYS A 41 -0.76 -0.52 -22.81
C CYS A 41 0.22 -1.58 -22.33
N TYR A 42 0.42 -1.70 -21.01
CA TYR A 42 1.28 -2.73 -20.42
C TYR A 42 0.74 -4.15 -20.62
N MET A 43 -0.57 -4.37 -20.40
CA MET A 43 -1.23 -5.65 -20.66
C MET A 43 -1.13 -6.05 -22.13
N ARG A 44 -1.30 -5.09 -23.05
CA ARG A 44 -1.11 -5.33 -24.49
C ARG A 44 0.34 -5.70 -24.81
N PHE A 45 1.31 -5.00 -24.24
CA PHE A 45 2.72 -5.36 -24.38
C PHE A 45 2.98 -6.79 -23.91
N LEU A 46 2.44 -7.19 -22.75
CA LEU A 46 2.60 -8.55 -22.25
C LEU A 46 1.91 -9.59 -23.13
N SER A 47 0.71 -9.30 -23.62
CA SER A 47 -0.03 -10.16 -24.55
C SER A 47 0.75 -10.42 -25.84
N VAL A 48 1.34 -9.37 -26.44
CA VAL A 48 2.08 -9.48 -27.70
C VAL A 48 3.39 -10.25 -27.53
N ASN A 49 4.12 -10.03 -26.43
CA ASN A 49 5.46 -10.61 -26.26
C ASN A 49 5.46 -11.97 -25.54
N TYR A 50 4.48 -12.22 -24.67
CA TYR A 50 4.45 -13.39 -23.78
C TYR A 50 3.16 -14.20 -23.87
N GLY A 51 2.17 -13.75 -24.65
CA GLY A 51 0.87 -14.43 -24.80
C GLY A 51 -0.06 -14.30 -23.59
N ASP A 52 0.35 -13.59 -22.53
CA ASP A 52 -0.40 -13.46 -21.28
C ASP A 52 -0.49 -11.99 -20.82
N SER A 53 -1.67 -11.40 -20.97
CA SER A 53 -1.96 -10.02 -20.55
C SER A 53 -1.82 -9.78 -19.04
N LEU A 54 -1.93 -10.82 -18.22
CA LEU A 54 -1.91 -10.78 -16.75
C LEU A 54 -0.67 -11.45 -16.16
N MET A 55 0.38 -11.62 -16.97
CA MET A 55 1.64 -12.25 -16.55
C MET A 55 2.21 -11.65 -15.25
N PHE A 56 2.04 -10.34 -15.03
CA PHE A 56 2.49 -9.67 -13.81
C PHE A 56 1.80 -10.13 -12.51
N ILE A 57 0.64 -10.80 -12.61
CA ILE A 57 -0.05 -11.46 -11.49
C ILE A 57 0.44 -12.90 -11.39
N HIS A 58 0.43 -13.64 -12.51
CA HIS A 58 0.77 -15.06 -12.52
C HIS A 58 2.22 -15.34 -12.12
N VAL A 59 3.15 -14.42 -12.42
CA VAL A 59 4.58 -14.58 -12.04
C VAL A 59 4.82 -14.36 -10.54
N GLN A 60 3.87 -13.79 -9.78
CA GLN A 60 4.09 -13.48 -8.36
C GLN A 60 4.34 -14.71 -7.49
N SER A 61 3.75 -15.86 -7.82
CA SER A 61 3.95 -17.12 -7.09
C SER A 61 5.38 -17.67 -7.26
N PHE A 62 6.03 -17.38 -8.39
CA PHE A 62 7.38 -17.83 -8.71
C PHE A 62 8.48 -16.97 -8.06
N PHE A 63 8.14 -15.76 -7.59
CA PHE A 63 9.11 -14.80 -7.04
C PHE A 63 9.56 -15.12 -5.60
N GLY A 64 8.95 -16.13 -4.95
CA GLY A 64 9.22 -16.47 -3.55
C GLY A 64 8.52 -15.53 -2.55
N ALA A 65 8.95 -15.57 -1.28
CA ALA A 65 8.38 -14.81 -0.15
C ALA A 65 6.96 -15.23 0.31
N GLY A 66 6.51 -16.43 -0.04
CA GLY A 66 5.21 -16.95 0.41
C GLY A 66 4.02 -16.16 -0.12
N ARG A 67 4.16 -15.58 -1.32
CA ARG A 67 3.08 -14.97 -2.09
C ARG A 67 2.35 -16.04 -2.88
N THR A 68 1.04 -16.02 -2.82
CA THR A 68 0.18 -16.94 -3.58
C THR A 68 -0.62 -16.12 -4.60
N ALA A 69 -0.54 -16.50 -5.87
CA ALA A 69 -1.35 -15.91 -6.94
C ALA A 69 -2.66 -16.68 -7.17
N ASP A 70 -2.69 -17.96 -6.81
CA ASP A 70 -3.77 -18.91 -7.17
C ASP A 70 -4.94 -18.91 -6.19
N ARG A 71 -4.80 -18.25 -5.04
CA ARG A 71 -5.80 -18.24 -3.96
C ARG A 71 -5.86 -16.87 -3.30
N ILE A 72 -7.07 -16.38 -3.09
CA ILE A 72 -7.30 -15.15 -2.34
C ILE A 72 -7.13 -15.46 -0.84
N ILE A 73 -6.15 -14.81 -0.21
CA ILE A 73 -5.93 -14.92 1.24
C ILE A 73 -6.53 -13.70 1.91
N LEU A 74 -7.43 -13.94 2.87
CA LEU A 74 -8.14 -12.88 3.57
C LEU A 74 -7.22 -12.17 4.57
N LEU A 75 -7.48 -10.88 4.78
CA LEU A 75 -6.61 -9.99 5.56
C LEU A 75 -6.37 -10.51 7.00
N TYR A 76 -7.39 -11.07 7.66
CA TYR A 76 -7.24 -11.61 9.02
C TYR A 76 -6.24 -12.78 9.07
N GLN A 77 -6.14 -13.58 8.01
CA GLN A 77 -5.18 -14.69 7.94
C GLN A 77 -3.74 -14.16 7.85
N VAL A 78 -3.55 -13.04 7.14
CA VAL A 78 -2.27 -12.35 7.06
C VAL A 78 -1.88 -11.83 8.44
N PHE A 79 -2.78 -11.13 9.14
CA PHE A 79 -2.52 -10.68 10.51
C PHE A 79 -2.18 -11.83 11.46
N TRP A 80 -2.93 -12.93 11.40
CA TRP A 80 -2.64 -14.12 12.21
C TRP A 80 -1.26 -14.71 11.92
N ARG A 81 -0.87 -14.78 10.65
CA ARG A 81 0.46 -15.25 10.25
C ARG A 81 1.57 -14.37 10.80
N TYR A 82 1.43 -13.05 10.71
CA TYR A 82 2.42 -12.12 11.25
C TYR A 82 2.47 -12.14 12.77
N LEU A 83 1.33 -12.28 13.46
CA LEU A 83 1.30 -12.47 14.90
C LEU A 83 2.08 -13.72 15.32
N LYS A 84 1.92 -14.84 14.61
CA LYS A 84 2.73 -16.04 14.84
C LYS A 84 4.21 -15.77 14.60
N MET A 85 4.58 -15.10 13.50
CA MET A 85 5.99 -14.79 13.21
C MET A 85 6.63 -13.89 14.27
N VAL A 86 5.90 -12.94 14.85
CA VAL A 86 6.39 -12.12 15.97
C VAL A 86 6.71 -12.96 17.21
N ILE A 87 6.03 -14.10 17.40
CA ILE A 87 6.26 -14.99 18.55
C ILE A 87 7.35 -16.03 18.24
N THR A 88 7.37 -16.57 17.03
CA THR A 88 8.18 -17.76 16.69
C THR A 88 9.51 -17.45 16.02
N VAL A 89 9.67 -16.30 15.36
CA VAL A 89 10.93 -15.95 14.68
C VAL A 89 11.96 -15.50 15.71
N ASP A 90 13.20 -15.96 15.55
CA ASP A 90 14.32 -15.59 16.41
C ASP A 90 14.57 -14.08 16.39
N LYS A 91 14.49 -13.47 17.58
CA LYS A 91 14.63 -12.03 17.82
C LYS A 91 16.00 -11.46 17.49
N GLY A 92 17.05 -12.29 17.47
CA GLY A 92 18.41 -11.88 17.11
C GLY A 92 18.64 -11.75 15.61
N THR A 93 17.66 -12.13 14.78
CA THR A 93 17.82 -12.16 13.32
C THR A 93 17.31 -10.89 12.65
N LEU A 94 17.90 -10.54 11.50
CA LEU A 94 17.41 -9.46 10.66
C LEU A 94 15.99 -9.72 10.12
N ILE A 95 15.61 -11.00 10.00
CA ILE A 95 14.26 -11.41 9.60
C ILE A 95 13.24 -10.91 10.62
N TYR A 96 13.53 -11.02 11.92
CA TYR A 96 12.65 -10.52 12.97
C TYR A 96 12.45 -9.00 12.86
N PHE A 97 13.53 -8.25 12.61
CA PHE A 97 13.43 -6.81 12.36
C PHE A 97 12.49 -6.47 11.19
N VAL A 98 12.61 -7.18 10.07
CA VAL A 98 11.74 -6.99 8.90
C VAL A 98 10.28 -7.34 9.23
N VAL A 99 10.03 -8.45 9.93
CA VAL A 99 8.67 -8.86 10.35
C VAL A 99 8.02 -7.78 11.23
N ILE A 100 8.77 -7.21 12.17
CA ILE A 100 8.28 -6.11 13.03
C ILE A 100 8.00 -4.86 12.20
N LEU A 101 8.91 -4.48 11.31
CA LEU A 101 8.75 -3.31 10.45
C LEU A 101 7.52 -3.43 9.54
N GLU A 102 7.30 -4.60 8.93
CA GLU A 102 6.14 -4.89 8.10
C GLU A 102 4.84 -4.88 8.91
N SER A 103 4.84 -5.52 10.08
CA SER A 103 3.67 -5.55 10.98
C SER A 103 3.30 -4.17 11.47
N LEU A 104 4.27 -3.38 11.93
CA LEU A 104 4.05 -2.01 12.39
C LEU A 104 3.53 -1.12 11.27
N SER A 105 4.12 -1.20 10.08
CA SER A 105 3.64 -0.44 8.91
C SER A 105 2.19 -0.80 8.55
N ALA A 106 1.87 -2.09 8.55
CA ALA A 106 0.51 -2.57 8.28
C ALA A 106 -0.49 -2.05 9.33
N VAL A 107 -0.15 -2.14 10.61
CA VAL A 107 -1.01 -1.72 11.72
C VAL A 107 -1.21 -0.20 11.74
N VAL A 108 -0.14 0.58 11.61
CA VAL A 108 -0.20 2.05 11.60
C VAL A 108 -1.10 2.55 10.48
N PHE A 109 -0.95 2.04 9.25
CA PHE A 109 -1.78 2.48 8.13
C PHE A 109 -3.22 1.96 8.17
N LEU A 110 -3.46 0.81 8.81
CA LEU A 110 -4.82 0.37 9.12
C LEU A 110 -5.50 1.35 10.08
N PHE A 111 -4.81 1.76 11.15
CA PHE A 111 -5.32 2.77 12.08
C PHE A 111 -5.53 4.13 11.40
N LEU A 112 -4.58 4.61 10.60
CA LEU A 112 -4.76 5.86 9.85
C LEU A 112 -5.97 5.79 8.92
N GLY A 113 -6.21 4.65 8.24
CA GLY A 113 -7.40 4.42 7.45
C GLY A 113 -8.69 4.55 8.25
N LEU A 114 -8.74 4.01 9.47
CA LEU A 114 -9.88 4.17 10.38
C LEU A 114 -10.13 5.65 10.71
N PHE A 115 -9.08 6.43 10.99
CA PHE A 115 -9.24 7.86 11.27
C PHE A 115 -9.65 8.69 10.04
N VAL A 116 -9.20 8.32 8.84
CA VAL A 116 -9.66 8.90 7.57
C VAL A 116 -11.16 8.62 7.38
N PHE A 117 -11.63 7.41 7.71
CA PHE A 117 -13.06 7.09 7.72
C PHE A 117 -13.85 7.94 8.73
N LEU A 118 -13.34 8.09 9.96
CA LEU A 118 -13.98 8.93 10.99
C LEU A 118 -14.07 10.41 10.57
N ARG A 119 -13.10 10.91 9.80
CA ARG A 119 -13.13 12.27 9.20
C ARG A 119 -14.03 12.39 7.97
N ARG A 120 -14.68 11.30 7.53
CA ARG A 120 -15.61 11.27 6.38
C ARG A 120 -14.93 11.60 5.03
N TRP A 121 -13.64 11.34 4.92
CA TRP A 121 -12.87 11.52 3.69
C TRP A 121 -13.00 10.30 2.77
N TYR A 122 -14.22 10.03 2.32
CA TYR A 122 -14.56 8.76 1.69
C TYR A 122 -13.78 8.46 0.41
N SER A 123 -13.56 9.45 -0.46
CA SER A 123 -12.76 9.27 -1.68
C SER A 123 -11.31 8.85 -1.36
N TYR A 124 -10.71 9.48 -0.35
CA TYR A 124 -9.38 9.09 0.14
C TYR A 124 -9.38 7.71 0.79
N LEU A 125 -10.44 7.36 1.52
CA LEU A 125 -10.59 6.04 2.12
C LEU A 125 -10.70 4.96 1.04
N ILE A 126 -11.49 5.16 -0.01
CA ILE A 126 -11.63 4.21 -1.12
C ILE A 126 -10.25 3.92 -1.73
N PHE A 127 -9.49 4.98 -2.03
CA PHE A 127 -8.13 4.83 -2.53
C PHE A 127 -7.24 4.05 -1.54
N MET A 128 -7.23 4.46 -0.27
CA MET A 128 -6.38 3.82 0.75
C MET A 128 -6.71 2.34 0.95
N VAL A 129 -7.99 1.99 1.04
CA VAL A 129 -8.44 0.61 1.28
C VAL A 129 -8.07 -0.27 0.11
N LEU A 130 -8.33 0.16 -1.13
CA LEU A 130 -7.99 -0.63 -2.32
C LEU A 130 -6.47 -0.80 -2.45
N ALA A 131 -5.71 0.28 -2.26
CA ALA A 131 -4.26 0.25 -2.33
C ALA A 131 -3.60 -0.57 -1.20
N TYR A 132 -4.21 -0.59 0.00
CA TYR A 132 -3.74 -1.39 1.13
C TYR A 132 -4.07 -2.87 0.97
N ILE A 133 -5.29 -3.19 0.52
CA ILE A 133 -5.75 -4.57 0.40
C ILE A 133 -5.04 -5.28 -0.76
N ALA A 134 -4.85 -4.61 -1.91
CA ALA A 134 -4.27 -5.21 -3.10
C ALA A 134 -2.99 -6.06 -2.85
N PRO A 135 -1.94 -5.55 -2.17
CA PRO A 135 -0.77 -6.36 -1.85
C PRO A 135 -1.04 -7.47 -0.82
N THR A 136 -1.99 -7.29 0.10
CA THR A 136 -2.30 -8.29 1.15
C THR A 136 -2.99 -9.53 0.63
N LEU A 137 -3.74 -9.43 -0.47
CA LEU A 137 -4.46 -10.57 -1.05
C LEU A 137 -3.53 -11.68 -1.53
N SER A 138 -2.25 -11.35 -1.77
CA SER A 138 -1.19 -12.33 -2.05
C SER A 138 -0.79 -13.18 -0.84
N GLY A 139 -1.33 -12.88 0.35
CA GLY A 139 -1.13 -13.65 1.58
C GLY A 139 -0.04 -13.15 2.51
N THR A 140 0.63 -12.04 2.20
CA THR A 140 1.78 -11.54 2.97
C THR A 140 1.79 -10.01 3.08
N PHE A 141 2.33 -9.49 4.18
CA PHE A 141 2.75 -8.10 4.28
C PHE A 141 4.13 -7.85 3.66
N SER A 142 4.72 -8.81 2.95
CA SER A 142 6.06 -8.65 2.39
C SER A 142 6.13 -7.37 1.56
N SER A 143 7.06 -6.46 1.91
CA SER A 143 7.17 -5.08 1.38
C SER A 143 6.12 -4.07 1.86
N MET A 144 5.41 -4.30 2.96
CA MET A 144 4.40 -3.36 3.45
C MET A 144 4.93 -1.93 3.68
N PRO A 145 6.11 -1.73 4.28
CA PRO A 145 6.67 -0.39 4.45
C PRO A 145 6.77 0.38 3.13
N ARG A 146 7.01 -0.32 2.02
CA ARG A 146 7.04 0.26 0.67
C ARG A 146 5.65 0.54 0.11
N TYR A 147 4.69 -0.36 0.30
CA TYR A 147 3.34 -0.19 -0.23
C TYR A 147 2.58 0.95 0.45
N VAL A 148 2.78 1.12 1.76
CA VAL A 148 2.09 2.17 2.52
C VAL A 148 2.56 3.59 2.17
N LEU A 149 3.76 3.76 1.56
CA LEU A 149 4.23 5.07 1.10
C LEU A 149 3.31 5.71 0.06
N VAL A 150 2.55 4.91 -0.68
CA VAL A 150 1.60 5.41 -1.70
C VAL A 150 0.28 5.85 -1.08
N LEU A 151 0.00 5.47 0.17
CA LEU A 151 -1.23 5.80 0.91
C LEU A 151 -1.18 7.25 1.45
N PHE A 152 -1.01 8.21 0.54
CA PHE A 152 -0.82 9.63 0.82
C PHE A 152 -1.83 10.26 1.80
N PRO A 153 -3.13 9.88 1.84
CA PRO A 153 -4.06 10.51 2.79
C PRO A 153 -3.71 10.21 4.25
N GLY A 154 -3.03 9.08 4.52
CA GLY A 154 -2.48 8.79 5.84
C GLY A 154 -1.40 9.80 6.25
N PHE A 155 -0.54 10.21 5.31
CA PHE A 155 0.48 11.23 5.57
C PHE A 155 -0.12 12.64 5.74
N ILE A 156 -1.18 12.98 4.99
CA ILE A 156 -1.95 14.21 5.22
C ILE A 156 -2.54 14.22 6.63
N LEU A 157 -3.10 13.10 7.09
CA LEU A 157 -3.63 13.01 8.44
C LEU A 157 -2.53 13.17 9.50
N LEU A 158 -1.37 12.55 9.30
CA LEU A 158 -0.21 12.70 10.18
C LEU A 158 0.29 14.14 10.24
N SER A 159 0.31 14.87 9.11
CA SER A 159 0.75 16.28 9.10
C SER A 159 -0.23 17.17 9.88
N LEU A 160 -1.54 16.96 9.74
CA LEU A 160 -2.55 17.70 10.50
C LEU A 160 -2.45 17.42 12.02
N TRP A 161 -2.10 16.19 12.40
CA TRP A 161 -1.86 15.87 13.81
C TRP A 161 -0.55 16.45 14.32
N ALA A 162 0.51 16.47 13.53
CA ALA A 162 1.78 17.10 13.90
C ALA A 162 1.63 18.62 14.07
N GLU A 163 0.77 19.27 13.28
CA GLU A 163 0.42 20.68 13.44
C GLU A 163 -0.35 20.94 14.74
N LYS A 164 -1.34 20.08 15.05
CA LYS A 164 -2.15 20.19 16.26
C LYS A 164 -1.38 19.84 17.54
N TYR A 165 -0.50 18.84 17.48
CA TYR A 165 0.17 18.28 18.65
C TYR A 165 1.68 18.43 18.51
N ARG A 166 2.25 19.42 19.23
CA ARG A 166 3.69 19.73 19.20
C ARG A 166 4.59 18.53 19.50
N TRP A 167 4.15 17.61 20.36
CA TRP A 167 4.92 16.41 20.69
C TRP A 167 5.08 15.47 19.48
N LEU A 168 4.06 15.30 18.64
CA LEU A 168 4.16 14.50 17.41
C LEU A 168 5.15 15.10 16.41
N ARG A 169 5.17 16.42 16.28
CA ARG A 169 6.11 17.14 15.41
C ARG A 169 7.57 16.89 15.79
N ILE A 170 7.85 16.66 17.08
CA ILE A 170 9.20 16.41 17.58
C ILE A 170 9.50 14.90 17.58
N LEU A 171 8.55 14.08 18.02
CA LEU A 171 8.72 12.63 18.13
C LEU A 171 8.86 11.95 16.76
N TYR A 172 8.09 12.37 15.76
CA TYR A 172 8.13 11.78 14.43
C TYR A 172 9.53 11.79 13.79
N PRO A 173 10.24 12.92 13.66
CA PRO A 173 11.59 12.92 13.08
C PRO A 173 12.60 12.16 13.96
N ILE A 174 12.46 12.20 15.28
CA ILE A 174 13.34 11.46 16.21
C ILE A 174 13.26 9.94 15.96
N LEU A 175 12.09 9.42 15.61
CA LEU A 175 11.92 8.00 15.29
C LEU A 175 12.22 7.68 13.82
N ALA A 176 11.77 8.54 12.90
CA ALA A 176 11.86 8.30 11.47
C ALA A 176 13.29 8.41 10.92
N ILE A 177 14.10 9.36 11.40
CA ILE A 177 15.46 9.59 10.89
C ILE A 177 16.39 8.41 11.21
N PRO A 178 16.50 7.91 12.45
CA PRO A 178 17.34 6.76 12.75
C PRO A 178 16.87 5.49 12.03
N LEU A 179 15.56 5.29 11.93
CA LEU A 179 15.00 4.16 11.19
C LEU A 179 15.35 4.24 9.70
N PHE A 180 15.25 5.43 9.10
CA PHE A 180 15.66 5.66 7.72
C PHE A 180 17.14 5.36 7.51
N ILE A 181 18.02 5.86 8.39
CA ILE A 181 19.46 5.59 8.32
C ILE A 181 19.74 4.09 8.43
N LEU A 182 19.10 3.39 9.38
CA LEU A 182 19.25 1.95 9.55
C LEU A 182 18.82 1.19 8.28
N CYS A 183 17.64 1.48 7.75
CA CYS A 183 17.15 0.87 6.51
C CYS A 183 18.08 1.15 5.32
N LEU A 184 18.62 2.37 5.23
CA LEU A 184 19.57 2.75 4.19
C LEU A 184 20.88 1.96 4.31
N LEU A 185 21.45 1.83 5.51
CA LEU A 185 22.67 1.05 5.77
C LEU A 185 22.49 -0.44 5.46
N LEU A 186 21.33 -1.01 5.78
CA LEU A 186 21.02 -2.39 5.46
C LEU A 186 20.86 -2.58 3.95
N PHE A 187 20.16 -1.66 3.28
CA PHE A 187 19.99 -1.68 1.83
C PHE A 187 21.32 -1.59 1.08
N THR A 188 22.24 -0.71 1.49
CA THR A 188 23.57 -0.59 0.85
C THR A 188 24.46 -1.81 1.08
N ARG A 189 24.18 -2.62 2.11
CA ARG A 189 24.83 -3.91 2.36
C ARG A 189 24.19 -5.08 1.62
N GLY A 190 23.18 -4.82 0.78
CA GLY A 190 22.47 -5.84 0.02
C GLY A 190 21.39 -6.58 0.81
N PHE A 191 21.07 -6.16 2.04
CA PHE A 191 19.94 -6.71 2.76
C PHE A 191 18.64 -6.13 2.21
N TRP A 192 17.65 -7.01 2.06
CA TRP A 192 16.33 -6.62 1.61
C TRP A 192 15.46 -6.29 2.82
N VAL A 193 15.14 -5.01 2.99
CA VAL A 193 14.44 -4.47 4.18
C VAL A 193 13.03 -3.98 3.86
N ALA A 194 12.70 -3.82 2.57
CA ALA A 194 11.39 -3.37 2.08
C ALA A 194 11.17 -3.72 0.60
#